data_AF-A0AAD4WJV6-F1
#
_entry.id   AF-A0AAD4WJV6-F1
#
_cell.length_a   1.000
_cell.length_b   1.000
_cell.length_c   1.000
_cell.angle_alpha   90.00
_cell.angle_beta   90.00
_cell.angle_gamma   90.00
#
_symmetry.space_group_name_H-M   'P 1'
#
loop_
_entity.id
_entity.type
_entity.pdbx_description
1 polymer ?
#
loop_
_entity_poly.entity_id
_entity_poly.type
_entity_poly.pdbx_seq_one_letter_code
_entity_poly.pdbx_strand_id
1 'polypeptide(L)'
;MTANVEAQLDRGFGNLALLQCWGNFTSHHLVTASSDHHPILIAFDSPQGANDRLPRGRRRFQFKETWTTEADCSEVVRQSWQTAMSPVYNLANCASNLMCWSARKFG
;
A
#
# COMPACT_ATOMS: atom_id res chain seq x y z
N MET A 1 -5.62 12.11 29.34
CA MET A 1 -6.99 11.85 28.86
C MET A 1 -7.02 10.44 28.34
N THR A 2 -7.61 9.53 29.11
CA THR A 2 -7.73 8.12 28.76
C THR A 2 -8.83 7.97 27.71
N ALA A 3 -8.49 7.51 26.51
CA ALA A 3 -9.48 7.13 25.50
C ALA A 3 -10.29 5.94 26.05
N ASN A 4 -11.61 6.08 26.12
CA ASN A 4 -12.51 5.04 26.59
C ASN A 4 -12.65 3.96 25.51
N VAL A 5 -11.72 3.01 25.46
CA VAL A 5 -11.94 1.76 24.71
C VAL A 5 -12.75 0.82 25.57
N GLU A 6 -14.04 0.71 25.27
CA GLU A 6 -14.98 -0.13 26.01
C GLU A 6 -14.85 -1.62 25.68
N ALA A 7 -14.36 -1.96 24.48
CA ALA A 7 -14.11 -3.33 24.05
C ALA A 7 -12.97 -3.43 23.02
N GLN A 8 -12.19 -4.51 23.06
CA GLN A 8 -11.21 -4.87 22.03
C GLN A 8 -11.84 -5.82 21.01
N LEU A 9 -12.37 -5.27 19.92
CA LEU A 9 -13.03 -6.04 18.85
C LEU A 9 -12.07 -6.42 17.71
N ASP A 10 -11.02 -5.64 17.52
CA ASP A 10 -10.07 -5.83 16.45
C ASP A 10 -9.12 -7.01 16.76
N ARG A 11 -8.91 -7.91 15.79
CA ARG A 11 -8.04 -9.09 15.94
C ARG A 11 -7.27 -9.37 14.66
N GLY A 12 -5.99 -9.68 14.80
CA GLY A 12 -5.17 -10.23 13.72
C GLY A 12 -5.23 -11.76 13.71
N PHE A 13 -5.44 -12.37 12.54
CA PHE A 13 -5.40 -13.82 12.36
C PHE A 13 -4.36 -14.19 11.30
N GLY A 14 -3.67 -15.32 11.50
CA GLY A 14 -2.70 -15.86 10.56
C GLY A 14 -2.73 -17.38 10.59
N ASN A 15 -2.52 -18.01 9.42
CA ASN A 15 -2.36 -19.46 9.33
C ASN A 15 -0.89 -19.86 9.49
N LEU A 16 -0.62 -21.16 9.65
CA LEU A 16 0.74 -21.67 9.84
C LEU A 16 1.67 -21.34 8.67
N ALA A 17 1.16 -21.34 7.44
CA ALA A 17 1.94 -20.97 6.25
C ALA A 17 2.44 -19.51 6.33
N LEU A 18 1.61 -18.58 6.80
CA LEU A 18 1.98 -17.19 7.04
C LEU A 18 3.07 -17.10 8.14
N LEU A 19 2.91 -17.83 9.24
CA LEU A 19 3.91 -17.84 10.32
C LEU A 19 5.27 -18.36 9.83
N GLN A 20 5.27 -19.38 8.99
CA GLN A 20 6.50 -19.94 8.42
C GLN A 20 7.25 -18.98 7.49
N CYS A 21 6.54 -18.11 6.76
CA CYS A 21 7.15 -17.17 5.82
C CYS A 21 7.82 -15.96 6.50
N TRP A 22 7.27 -15.49 7.63
CA TRP A 22 7.67 -14.23 8.27
C TRP A 22 8.16 -14.40 9.72
N GLY A 23 8.33 -15.64 10.19
CA GLY A 23 8.91 -15.93 11.49
C GLY A 23 8.00 -15.50 12.65
N ASN A 24 8.60 -14.96 13.70
CA ASN A 24 7.86 -14.57 14.90
C ASN A 24 7.07 -13.29 14.64
N PHE A 25 5.83 -13.28 15.12
CA PHE A 25 4.96 -12.12 15.08
C PHE A 25 4.75 -11.57 16.49
N THR A 26 4.75 -10.25 16.61
CA THR A 26 4.35 -9.50 17.80
C THR A 26 3.20 -8.57 17.44
N SER A 27 2.25 -8.40 18.36
CA SER A 27 1.09 -7.53 18.15
C SER A 27 1.03 -6.47 19.24
N HIS A 28 0.79 -5.23 18.84
CA HIS A 28 0.68 -4.07 19.73
C HIS A 28 -0.60 -3.31 19.42
N HIS A 29 -1.37 -3.00 20.45
CA HIS A 29 -2.48 -2.05 20.33
C HIS A 29 -1.93 -0.64 20.59
N LEU A 30 -2.04 0.23 19.59
CA LEU A 30 -1.58 1.60 19.67
C LEU A 30 -2.72 2.50 20.17
N VAL A 31 -2.40 3.37 21.12
CA VAL A 31 -3.37 4.34 21.63
C VAL A 31 -3.41 5.55 20.70
N THR A 32 -4.59 5.93 20.25
CA THR A 32 -4.81 7.18 19.51
C THR A 32 -5.99 7.93 20.09
N ALA A 33 -5.91 9.25 20.11
CA ALA A 33 -7.02 10.13 20.49
C ALA A 33 -7.85 10.58 19.29
N SER A 34 -7.42 10.27 18.06
CA SER A 34 -8.08 10.69 16.82
C SER A 34 -9.14 9.69 16.33
N SER A 35 -9.34 8.58 17.03
CA SER A 35 -10.24 7.49 16.67
C SER A 35 -10.78 6.85 17.96
N ASP A 36 -12.00 6.33 17.89
CA ASP A 36 -12.61 5.47 18.91
C ASP A 36 -12.07 4.03 18.89
N HIS A 37 -11.34 3.66 17.82
CA HIS A 37 -10.60 2.40 17.71
C HIS A 37 -9.09 2.57 17.94
N HIS A 38 -8.48 1.61 18.65
CA HIS A 38 -7.02 1.47 18.76
C HIS A 38 -6.44 0.69 17.58
N PRO A 39 -5.55 1.28 16.77
CA PRO A 39 -4.87 0.55 15.70
C PRO A 39 -4.08 -0.65 16.23
N ILE A 40 -4.12 -1.77 15.49
CA ILE A 40 -3.27 -2.93 15.76
C ILE A 40 -2.04 -2.87 14.86
N LEU A 41 -0.87 -2.76 15.47
CA LEU A 41 0.41 -2.91 14.82
C LEU A 41 0.88 -4.37 14.93
N ILE A 42 1.07 -5.02 13.79
CA ILE A 42 1.68 -6.35 13.70
C ILE A 42 3.12 -6.17 13.23
N ALA A 43 4.08 -6.52 14.09
CA ALA A 43 5.49 -6.55 13.77
C ALA A 43 5.96 -7.99 13.63
N PHE A 44 6.94 -8.23 12.76
CA PHE A 44 7.49 -9.55 12.53
C PHE A 44 8.99 -9.45 12.26
N ASP A 45 9.71 -10.50 12.60
CA ASP A 45 11.12 -10.63 12.26
C ASP A 45 11.24 -10.71 10.73
N SER A 46 12.12 -9.90 10.13
CA SER A 46 12.35 -9.95 8.68
C SER A 46 12.54 -11.41 8.24
N PRO A 47 11.93 -11.86 7.12
CA PRO A 47 12.02 -13.26 6.69
C PRO A 47 13.47 -13.73 6.73
N GLN A 48 13.72 -14.90 7.33
CA GLN A 48 15.02 -15.57 7.19
C GLN A 48 15.26 -15.82 5.69
N GLY A 49 16.10 -14.99 5.07
CA GLY A 49 16.31 -14.98 3.61
C GLY A 49 15.94 -13.67 2.90
N ALA A 50 15.35 -12.68 3.57
CA ALA A 50 15.04 -11.35 2.98
C ALA A 50 16.26 -10.43 2.78
N ASN A 51 17.41 -11.00 2.42
CA ASN A 51 18.39 -10.26 1.63
C ASN A 51 17.87 -9.94 0.21
N ASP A 52 16.75 -10.54 -0.18
CA ASP A 52 15.84 -9.98 -1.18
C ASP A 52 15.06 -8.80 -0.58
N ARG A 53 15.80 -7.80 -0.10
CA ARG A 53 15.28 -6.44 -0.06
C ARG A 53 14.84 -6.18 -1.50
N LEU A 54 13.53 -6.10 -1.74
CA LEU A 54 12.97 -5.49 -2.95
C LEU A 54 13.90 -4.34 -3.34
N PRO A 55 14.41 -4.30 -4.59
CA PRO A 55 15.52 -3.43 -4.95
C PRO A 55 15.25 -2.05 -4.35
N ARG A 56 16.09 -1.62 -3.39
CA ARG A 56 15.90 -0.38 -2.62
C ARG A 56 15.83 0.88 -3.51
N GLY A 57 15.97 0.74 -4.82
CA GLY A 57 15.85 1.82 -5.81
C GLY A 57 14.56 1.85 -6.62
N ARG A 58 13.72 0.80 -6.68
CA ARG A 58 12.52 0.85 -7.52
C ARG A 58 11.32 1.33 -6.72
N ARG A 59 11.15 2.66 -6.67
CA ARG A 59 9.99 3.31 -6.06
C ARG A 59 8.72 2.66 -6.62
N ARG A 60 7.94 2.01 -5.76
CA ARG A 60 6.66 1.41 -6.16
C ARG A 60 5.77 2.51 -6.73
N PHE A 61 4.98 2.18 -7.74
CA PHE A 61 3.95 3.08 -8.23
C PHE A 61 2.98 3.40 -7.09
N GLN A 62 2.75 4.69 -6.86
CA GLN A 62 1.76 5.19 -5.92
C GLN A 62 0.95 6.26 -6.65
N PHE A 63 -0.34 5.99 -6.82
CA PHE A 63 -1.27 7.01 -7.30
C PHE A 63 -1.47 8.06 -6.20
N LYS A 64 -1.44 9.33 -6.56
CA LYS A 64 -1.75 10.43 -5.63
C LYS A 64 -3.10 11.03 -5.99
N GLU A 65 -3.96 11.20 -5.00
CA GLU A 65 -5.27 11.84 -5.18
C GLU A 65 -5.15 13.22 -5.83
N THR A 66 -4.14 14.01 -5.47
CA THR A 66 -3.87 15.33 -6.05
C THR A 66 -3.62 15.30 -7.56
N TRP A 67 -3.35 14.15 -8.18
CA TRP A 67 -3.25 14.06 -9.64
C TRP A 67 -4.61 14.19 -10.32
N THR A 68 -5.70 13.86 -9.64
CA THR A 68 -7.06 13.94 -10.20
C THR A 68 -7.51 15.36 -10.50
N THR A 69 -6.90 16.38 -9.88
CA THR A 69 -7.19 17.79 -10.15
C THR A 69 -6.54 18.29 -11.44
N GLU A 70 -5.58 17.54 -11.98
CA GLU A 70 -4.90 17.87 -13.24
C GLU A 70 -5.68 17.28 -14.43
N ALA A 71 -6.09 18.14 -15.38
CA ALA A 71 -6.78 17.69 -16.60
C ALA A 71 -6.00 16.58 -17.34
N ASP A 72 -4.68 16.73 -17.42
CA ASP A 72 -3.77 15.78 -18.06
C ASP A 72 -3.80 14.38 -17.43
N CYS A 73 -4.07 14.24 -16.13
CA CYS A 73 -4.13 12.94 -15.47
C CYS A 73 -5.25 12.09 -16.06
N SER A 74 -6.42 12.69 -16.28
CA SER A 74 -7.58 12.02 -16.86
C SER A 74 -7.28 11.52 -18.27
N GLU A 75 -6.56 12.32 -19.06
CA GLU A 75 -6.17 11.98 -20.41
C GLU A 75 -5.15 10.83 -20.45
N VAL A 76 -4.15 10.84 -19.56
CA VAL A 76 -3.17 9.74 -19.46
C VAL A 76 -3.86 8.42 -19.10
N VAL A 77 -4.81 8.45 -18.17
CA VAL A 77 -5.62 7.27 -17.81
C VAL A 77 -6.42 6.81 -19.01
N ARG A 78 -7.16 7.71 -19.66
CA ARG A 78 -8.00 7.41 -20.82
C ARG A 78 -7.19 6.74 -21.93
N GLN A 79 -6.06 7.32 -22.33
CA GLN A 79 -5.17 6.79 -23.36
C GLN A 79 -4.60 5.42 -22.99
N SER A 80 -4.24 5.22 -21.71
CA SER A 80 -3.68 3.94 -21.23
C SER A 80 -4.67 2.78 -21.29
N TRP A 81 -5.97 3.10 -21.38
CA TRP A 81 -7.08 2.13 -21.46
C TRP A 81 -7.68 1.98 -22.86
N GLN A 82 -7.16 2.68 -23.88
CA GLN A 82 -7.62 2.52 -25.27
C GLN A 82 -7.16 1.22 -25.93
N THR A 83 -6.28 0.45 -25.29
CA THR A 83 -5.81 -0.84 -25.77
C THR A 83 -6.84 -1.93 -25.50
N ALA A 84 -7.15 -2.75 -26.51
CA ALA A 84 -8.01 -3.94 -26.40
C ALA A 84 -7.31 -5.13 -25.69
N MET A 85 -6.38 -4.83 -24.79
CA MET A 85 -5.62 -5.80 -24.01
C MET A 85 -6.33 -6.13 -22.69
N SER A 86 -5.80 -7.09 -21.94
CA SER A 86 -6.39 -7.49 -20.67
C SER A 86 -6.40 -6.33 -19.66
N PRO A 87 -7.37 -6.28 -18.74
CA PRO A 87 -7.42 -5.26 -17.69
C PRO A 87 -6.14 -5.18 -16.86
N VAL A 88 -5.48 -6.32 -16.61
CA VAL A 88 -4.20 -6.38 -15.88
C VAL A 88 -3.08 -5.68 -16.65
N TYR A 89 -3.03 -5.88 -17.97
CA TYR A 89 -2.07 -5.17 -18.83
C TYR A 89 -2.35 -3.66 -18.84
N ASN A 90 -3.62 -3.27 -19.02
CA ASN A 90 -4.02 -1.86 -19.07
C ASN A 90 -3.71 -1.15 -17.74
N LEU A 91 -3.88 -1.83 -16.60
CA LEU A 91 -3.53 -1.30 -15.29
C LEU A 91 -2.01 -1.06 -15.15
N ALA A 92 -1.20 -2.03 -15.57
CA ALA A 92 0.26 -1.90 -15.54
C ALA A 92 0.77 -0.80 -16.48
N ASN A 93 0.19 -0.71 -17.68
CA ASN A 93 0.46 0.34 -18.65
C ASN A 93 0.10 1.73 -18.08
N CYS A 94 -1.09 1.87 -17.50
CA CYS A 94 -1.55 3.10 -16.87
C CYS A 94 -0.64 3.54 -15.72
N ALA A 95 -0.22 2.62 -14.85
CA ALA A 95 0.73 2.91 -13.78
C ALA A 95 2.07 3.42 -14.31
N SER A 96 2.60 2.81 -15.37
CA SER A 96 3.83 3.25 -16.03
C SER A 96 3.69 4.65 -16.63
N ASN A 97 2.59 4.91 -17.34
CA ASN A 97 2.36 6.20 -17.99
C ASN A 97 2.15 7.32 -16.98
N LEU A 98 1.39 7.08 -15.90
CA LEU A 98 1.22 8.03 -14.80
C LEU A 98 2.54 8.30 -14.06
N MET A 99 3.40 7.30 -13.90
CA MET A 99 4.72 7.49 -13.31
C MET A 99 5.59 8.40 -14.18
N CYS A 100 5.63 8.18 -15.50
CA CYS A 100 6.35 9.03 -16.44
C CYS A 100 5.79 10.46 -16.49
N TRP A 101 4.47 10.60 -16.58
CA TRP A 101 3.80 11.89 -16.62
C TRP A 101 4.04 12.70 -15.34
N SER A 102 3.83 12.10 -14.16
CA SER A 102 4.01 12.79 -12.88
C SER A 102 5.47 13.20 -12.64
N ALA A 103 6.44 12.39 -13.06
CA ALA A 103 7.85 12.74 -12.99
C ALA A 103 8.19 13.94 -13.90
N ARG A 104 7.55 14.09 -15.05
CA ARG A 104 7.75 15.27 -15.92
C ARG A 104 7.05 16.52 -15.39
N LYS A 105 5.90 16.36 -14.74
CA LYS A 105 5.05 17.48 -14.30
C LYS A 105 5.45 18.04 -12.93
N PHE A 106 5.92 17.18 -12.02
CA PHE A 106 6.19 17.52 -10.63
C PHE A 106 7.60 17.13 -10.14
N GLY A 107 8.38 16.44 -10.97
CA GLY A 107 9.73 15.98 -10.65
C GLY A 107 10.81 17.02 -10.90
#